data_AF-A0A4U9WEI3-F1
#
_entry.id   AF-A0A4U9WEI3-F1
#
_cell.length_a   1.000
_cell.length_b   1.000
_cell.length_c   1.000
_cell.angle_alpha   90.00
_cell.angle_beta   90.00
_cell.angle_gamma   90.00
#
_symmetry.space_group_name_H-M   'P 1'
#
loop_
_entity.id
_entity.type
_entity.pdbx_description
1 polymer ?
#
loop_
_entity_poly.entity_id
_entity_poly.type
_entity_poly.pdbx_seq_one_letter_code
_entity_poly.pdbx_strand_id
1 'polypeptide(L)'
;MAISFWAMVNPKGRLQSILMYLLIKKMQIKLTVNEKNVELDEFLDEEEMELSPFHFSLIELSQYVNGYIDIVFNDDDKITLDLFSDFSVCLDDIVDSINAAKLSSIKKETIWFCEQGSDFYIDYEVKEDVMVLSFRKGKGVGMINKNVSDFTVEIYNSEYIQHWMKIFDELATLFERKLNKKCVTI
;
A
#
# COMPACT_ATOMS: atom_id res chain seq x y z
N MET A 1 -36.76 17.55 12.40
CA MET A 1 -36.49 16.11 12.62
C MET A 1 -35.22 16.05 13.44
N ALA A 2 -35.31 15.70 14.73
CA ALA A 2 -34.16 15.70 15.64
C ALA A 2 -33.53 14.31 15.63
N ILE A 3 -32.28 14.21 15.16
CA ILE A 3 -31.49 12.98 15.25
C ILE A 3 -30.81 12.99 16.61
N SER A 4 -31.22 12.09 17.51
CA SER A 4 -30.59 11.90 18.80
C SER A 4 -29.27 11.13 18.63
N PHE A 5 -28.15 11.79 18.95
CA PHE A 5 -26.82 11.20 18.96
C PHE A 5 -26.58 10.41 20.24
N TRP A 6 -26.31 9.11 20.12
CA TRP A 6 -25.80 8.30 21.22
C TRP A 6 -24.27 8.36 21.21
N ALA A 7 -23.66 8.65 22.35
CA ALA A 7 -22.22 8.51 22.53
C ALA A 7 -21.97 7.22 23.32
N MET A 8 -21.14 6.32 22.80
CA MET A 8 -20.67 5.16 23.56
C MET A 8 -19.43 5.56 24.35
N VAL A 9 -19.47 5.34 25.66
CA VAL A 9 -18.32 5.54 26.54
C VAL A 9 -17.59 4.21 26.63
N ASN A 10 -16.35 4.16 26.14
CA ASN A 10 -15.46 3.01 26.30
C ASN A 10 -15.10 2.86 27.80
N PRO A 11 -14.84 1.64 28.33
CA PRO A 11 -14.38 1.42 29.71
C PRO A 11 -13.19 2.27 30.19
N LYS A 12 -12.44 2.92 29.28
CA LYS A 12 -11.40 3.91 29.60
C LYS A 12 -11.90 5.37 29.78
N GLY A 13 -13.22 5.61 29.76
CA GLY A 13 -13.81 6.94 29.99
C GLY A 13 -13.67 7.93 28.82
N ARG A 14 -13.21 7.49 27.64
CA ARG A 14 -13.22 8.33 26.42
C ARG A 14 -14.60 8.28 25.76
N LEU A 15 -15.19 9.45 25.56
CA LEU A 15 -16.31 9.68 24.64
C LEU A 15 -15.80 9.46 23.21
N GLN A 16 -16.09 8.30 22.61
CA GLN A 16 -15.97 8.14 21.16
C GLN A 16 -17.37 8.36 20.57
N SER A 17 -17.54 9.43 19.81
CA SER A 17 -18.81 9.70 19.16
C SER A 17 -19.05 8.68 18.04
N ILE A 18 -20.28 8.19 17.89
CA ILE A 18 -20.68 7.31 16.77
C ILE A 18 -20.39 7.99 15.41
N LEU A 19 -20.37 9.33 15.38
CA LEU A 19 -20.00 10.12 14.20
C LEU A 19 -18.54 9.88 13.76
N MET A 20 -17.61 9.68 14.70
CA MET A 20 -16.20 9.43 14.41
C MET A 20 -16.00 8.06 13.75
N TYR A 21 -16.73 7.04 14.21
CA TYR A 21 -16.76 5.72 13.58
C TYR A 21 -17.36 5.72 12.16
N LEU A 22 -18.26 6.67 11.87
CA LEU A 22 -18.89 6.82 10.55
C LEU A 22 -17.98 7.55 9.52
N LEU A 23 -16.91 8.21 9.98
CA LEU A 23 -15.99 8.95 9.11
C LEU A 23 -14.76 8.12 8.69
N ILE A 24 -14.45 7.05 9.42
CA ILE A 24 -13.36 6.14 9.08
C ILE A 24 -13.74 5.33 7.85
N LYS A 25 -12.93 5.45 6.81
CA LYS A 25 -13.14 4.78 5.54
C LYS A 25 -12.68 3.33 5.63
N LYS A 26 -13.36 2.47 4.87
CA LYS A 26 -12.82 1.14 4.58
C LYS A 26 -11.79 1.25 3.48
N MET A 27 -10.73 0.49 3.61
CA MET A 27 -9.67 0.36 2.61
C MET A 27 -9.73 -1.05 2.02
N GLN A 28 -9.40 -1.17 0.74
CA GLN A 28 -9.11 -2.46 0.13
C GLN A 28 -7.83 -2.33 -0.67
N ILE A 29 -6.94 -3.33 -0.54
CA ILE A 29 -5.76 -3.46 -1.39
C ILE A 29 -5.87 -4.77 -2.17
N LYS A 30 -5.67 -4.71 -3.48
CA LYS A 30 -5.79 -5.86 -4.38
C LYS A 30 -4.61 -5.95 -5.33
N LEU A 31 -3.94 -7.10 -5.34
CA LEU A 31 -2.95 -7.46 -6.35
C LEU A 31 -3.66 -8.00 -7.60
N THR A 32 -3.27 -7.50 -8.77
CA THR A 32 -3.67 -8.02 -10.07
C THR A 32 -2.42 -8.36 -10.87
N VAL A 33 -2.32 -9.59 -11.35
CA VAL A 33 -1.17 -10.07 -12.11
C VAL A 33 -1.64 -10.72 -13.41
N ASN A 34 -0.97 -10.39 -14.50
CA ASN A 34 -1.22 -10.95 -15.82
C ASN A 34 0.07 -11.55 -16.38
N GLU A 35 -0.02 -12.72 -17.00
CA GLU A 35 1.11 -13.31 -17.73
C GLU A 35 1.53 -12.37 -18.87
N LYS A 36 2.84 -12.32 -19.14
CA LYS A 36 3.38 -11.65 -20.32
C LYS A 36 4.32 -12.58 -21.08
N ASN A 37 4.77 -12.15 -22.26
CA ASN A 37 5.84 -12.86 -22.94
C ASN A 37 7.10 -12.76 -22.07
N VAL A 38 7.77 -13.89 -21.86
CA VAL A 38 8.95 -13.94 -21.01
C VAL A 38 10.08 -13.15 -21.67
N GLU A 39 10.64 -12.21 -20.92
CA GLU A 39 11.77 -11.37 -21.32
C GLU A 39 12.87 -11.61 -20.30
N LEU A 40 13.78 -12.54 -20.63
CA LEU A 40 14.86 -12.90 -19.72
C LEU A 40 15.97 -11.85 -19.79
N ASP A 41 16.35 -11.32 -18.63
CA ASP A 41 17.53 -10.49 -18.47
C ASP A 41 18.70 -11.39 -18.05
N GLU A 42 19.66 -11.58 -18.96
CA GLU A 42 20.85 -12.40 -18.73
C GLU A 42 21.79 -11.81 -17.66
N PHE A 43 21.59 -10.54 -17.29
CA PHE A 43 22.37 -9.85 -16.27
C PHE A 43 21.70 -9.84 -14.89
N LEU A 44 20.55 -10.50 -14.75
CA LEU A 44 19.89 -10.59 -13.46
C LEU A 44 20.60 -11.59 -12.55
N ASP A 45 21.42 -11.08 -11.62
CA ASP A 45 22.23 -11.87 -10.70
C ASP A 45 21.97 -11.47 -9.23
N GLU A 46 21.56 -12.44 -8.40
CA GLU A 46 21.22 -12.21 -6.99
C GLU A 46 22.44 -11.81 -6.15
N GLU A 47 23.62 -12.33 -6.48
CA GLU A 47 24.87 -12.05 -5.75
C GLU A 47 25.42 -10.65 -6.06
N GLU A 48 25.19 -10.14 -7.27
CA GLU A 48 25.70 -8.83 -7.70
C GLU A 48 24.81 -7.65 -7.32
N MET A 49 23.49 -7.86 -7.18
CA MET A 49 22.53 -6.76 -7.02
C MET A 49 22.41 -6.20 -5.59
N GLU A 50 23.00 -6.85 -4.58
CA GLU A 50 22.95 -6.43 -3.16
C GLU A 50 21.52 -6.17 -2.62
N LEU A 51 20.52 -6.86 -3.16
CA LEU A 51 19.11 -6.71 -2.78
C LEU A 51 18.71 -7.70 -1.69
N SER A 52 17.64 -7.36 -0.95
CA SER A 52 17.01 -8.35 -0.07
C SER A 52 16.40 -9.49 -0.92
N PRO A 53 16.29 -10.72 -0.38
CA PRO A 53 15.70 -11.85 -1.12
C PRO A 53 14.29 -11.57 -1.65
N PHE A 54 13.49 -10.79 -0.90
CA PHE A 54 12.17 -10.38 -1.34
C PHE A 54 12.24 -9.42 -2.53
N HIS A 55 13.08 -8.39 -2.45
CA HIS A 55 13.23 -7.40 -3.50
C HIS A 55 13.78 -8.04 -4.78
N PHE A 56 14.79 -8.92 -4.65
CA PHE A 56 15.30 -9.68 -5.78
C PHE A 56 14.21 -10.56 -6.42
N SER A 57 13.44 -11.29 -5.61
CA SER A 57 12.32 -12.12 -6.12
C SER A 57 11.27 -11.29 -6.86
N LEU A 58 11.04 -10.05 -6.44
CA LEU A 58 10.12 -9.12 -7.11
C LEU A 58 10.65 -8.70 -8.49
N ILE A 59 11.95 -8.38 -8.60
CA ILE A 59 12.58 -8.05 -9.88
C ILE A 59 12.60 -9.28 -10.79
N GLU A 60 12.97 -10.45 -10.28
CA GLU A 60 12.99 -11.68 -11.06
C GLU A 60 11.60 -12.03 -11.59
N LEU A 61 10.55 -11.85 -10.77
CA LEU A 61 9.16 -12.05 -11.16
C LEU A 61 8.75 -11.15 -12.34
N SER A 62 9.31 -9.94 -12.45
CA SER A 62 8.99 -8.99 -13.51
C SER A 62 9.28 -9.53 -14.92
N GLN A 63 10.16 -10.53 -15.06
CA GLN A 63 10.45 -11.19 -16.35
C GLN A 63 9.29 -12.03 -16.87
N TYR A 64 8.36 -12.45 -15.99
CA TYR A 64 7.31 -13.43 -16.31
C TYR A 64 5.90 -12.83 -16.35
N VAL A 65 5.66 -11.75 -15.60
CA VAL A 65 4.31 -11.18 -15.44
C VAL A 65 4.33 -9.66 -15.45
N ASN A 66 3.19 -9.06 -15.74
CA ASN A 66 2.87 -7.68 -15.40
C ASN A 66 2.03 -7.66 -14.12
N GLY A 67 2.16 -6.62 -13.29
CA GLY A 67 1.45 -6.56 -12.02
C GLY A 67 1.03 -5.14 -11.63
N TYR A 68 -0.11 -5.03 -10.96
CA TYR A 68 -0.62 -3.79 -10.39
C TYR A 68 -1.20 -4.04 -8.99
N ILE A 69 -1.04 -3.07 -8.10
CA ILE A 69 -1.70 -3.04 -6.79
C ILE A 69 -2.70 -1.89 -6.79
N ASP A 70 -3.98 -2.24 -6.68
CA ASP A 70 -5.06 -1.28 -6.54
C ASP A 70 -5.35 -1.03 -5.05
N ILE A 71 -5.27 0.23 -4.62
CA ILE A 71 -5.65 0.72 -3.30
C ILE A 71 -6.95 1.51 -3.44
N VAL A 72 -8.03 0.99 -2.87
CA VAL A 72 -9.40 1.52 -3.01
C VAL A 72 -9.93 1.98 -1.66
N PHE A 73 -10.33 3.25 -1.57
CA PHE A 73 -10.97 3.83 -0.39
C PHE A 73 -12.47 4.06 -0.59
N ASN A 74 -12.88 4.32 -1.83
CA ASN A 74 -14.25 4.32 -2.33
C ASN A 74 -14.24 4.26 -3.88
N ASP A 75 -15.39 4.41 -4.52
CA ASP A 75 -15.52 4.30 -5.98
C ASP A 75 -14.72 5.37 -6.76
N ASP A 76 -14.51 6.54 -6.15
CA ASP A 76 -13.81 7.68 -6.78
C ASP A 76 -12.35 7.81 -6.30
N ASP A 77 -12.05 7.35 -5.08
CA ASP A 77 -10.72 7.39 -4.46
C ASP A 77 -10.01 6.04 -4.59
N LYS A 78 -9.43 5.82 -5.78
CA LYS A 78 -8.61 4.66 -6.11
C LYS A 78 -7.23 5.10 -6.57
N ILE A 79 -6.18 4.53 -5.97
CA ILE A 79 -4.79 4.67 -6.40
C ILE A 79 -4.35 3.33 -6.97
N THR A 80 -3.63 3.32 -8.09
CA THR A 80 -3.01 2.11 -8.62
C THR A 80 -1.50 2.28 -8.64
N LEU A 81 -0.79 1.31 -8.09
CA LEU A 81 0.66 1.21 -8.13
C LEU A 81 1.04 0.15 -9.18
N ASP A 82 1.96 0.46 -10.08
CA ASP A 82 2.65 -0.58 -10.83
C ASP A 82 3.51 -1.43 -9.88
N LEU A 83 3.45 -2.75 -10.03
CA LEU A 83 4.10 -3.67 -9.11
C LEU A 83 5.63 -3.56 -9.15
N PHE A 84 6.20 -3.30 -10.32
CA PHE A 84 7.64 -3.39 -10.56
C PHE A 84 8.33 -2.04 -10.63
N SER A 85 7.60 -0.94 -10.84
CA SER A 85 8.12 0.41 -10.67
C SER A 85 7.68 1.03 -9.35
N ASP A 86 6.40 1.38 -9.19
CA ASP A 86 5.91 2.13 -8.03
C ASP A 86 6.09 1.34 -6.72
N PHE A 87 5.61 0.10 -6.67
CA PHE A 87 5.65 -0.72 -5.45
C PHE A 87 7.07 -1.21 -5.13
N SER A 88 7.79 -1.75 -6.12
CA SER A 88 9.14 -2.28 -5.89
C SER A 88 10.10 -1.20 -5.37
N VAL A 89 10.10 -0.02 -5.98
CA VAL A 89 11.03 1.05 -5.61
C VAL A 89 10.67 1.67 -4.26
N CYS A 90 9.38 1.77 -3.93
CA CYS A 90 8.93 2.31 -2.63
C CYS A 90 8.69 1.21 -1.58
N LEU A 91 9.20 -0.01 -1.77
CA LEU A 91 8.93 -1.14 -0.88
C LEU A 91 9.31 -0.83 0.58
N ASP A 92 10.50 -0.28 0.79
CA ASP A 92 11.01 0.01 2.13
C ASP A 92 10.15 1.07 2.84
N ASP A 93 9.75 2.13 2.13
CA ASP A 93 8.86 3.17 2.66
C ASP A 93 7.46 2.61 3.02
N ILE A 94 6.95 1.68 2.20
CA ILE A 94 5.69 0.97 2.47
C ILE A 94 5.83 0.12 3.73
N VAL A 95 6.91 -0.66 3.85
CA VAL A 95 7.20 -1.48 5.05
C VAL A 95 7.33 -0.60 6.29
N ASP A 96 8.01 0.53 6.20
CA ASP A 96 8.16 1.51 7.27
C ASP A 96 6.83 2.12 7.71
N SER A 97 5.94 2.42 6.75
CA SER A 97 4.59 2.90 7.06
C SER A 97 3.76 1.86 7.81
N ILE A 98 3.88 0.58 7.44
CA ILE A 98 3.20 -0.53 8.11
C ILE A 98 3.75 -0.72 9.51
N ASN A 99 5.08 -0.64 9.69
CA ASN A 99 5.72 -0.75 10.99
C ASN A 99 5.32 0.41 11.92
N ALA A 100 5.21 1.63 11.39
CA ALA A 100 4.69 2.76 12.14
C ALA A 100 3.24 2.51 12.63
N ALA A 101 2.38 1.98 11.75
CA ALA A 101 1.02 1.59 12.12
C ALA A 101 0.99 0.48 13.19
N LYS A 102 1.82 -0.56 13.03
CA LYS A 102 1.94 -1.69 13.99
C LYS A 102 2.34 -1.21 15.38
N LEU A 103 3.30 -0.30 15.45
CA LEU A 103 3.82 0.24 16.70
C LEU A 103 2.93 1.34 17.31
N SER A 104 1.92 1.82 16.57
CA SER A 104 1.12 2.99 16.94
C SER A 104 1.99 4.19 17.32
N SER A 105 3.15 4.33 16.66
CA SER A 105 4.07 5.43 16.91
C SER A 105 3.54 6.67 16.22
N ILE A 106 3.51 7.80 16.93
CA ILE A 106 3.14 9.08 16.30
C ILE A 106 4.25 9.42 15.30
N LYS A 107 4.00 9.14 14.04
CA LYS A 107 4.92 9.34 12.91
C LYS A 107 4.15 9.97 11.77
N LYS A 108 4.77 10.94 11.11
CA LYS A 108 4.26 11.58 9.90
C LYS A 108 5.37 11.59 8.86
N GLU A 109 5.15 10.95 7.73
CA GLU A 109 6.10 10.89 6.61
C GLU A 109 5.37 10.92 5.27
N THR A 110 6.15 10.92 4.20
CA THR A 110 5.68 10.93 2.82
C THR A 110 6.37 9.82 2.04
N ILE A 111 5.59 8.99 1.36
CA ILE A 111 6.06 8.07 0.34
C ILE A 111 5.94 8.77 -1.01
N TRP A 112 7.03 8.89 -1.76
CA TRP A 112 7.05 9.54 -3.07
C TRP A 112 7.24 8.51 -4.18
N PHE A 113 6.27 8.43 -5.07
CA PHE A 113 6.27 7.55 -6.23
C PHE A 113 6.65 8.37 -7.47
N CYS A 114 7.85 8.16 -7.99
CA CYS A 114 8.44 8.99 -9.05
C CYS A 114 8.84 8.22 -10.33
N GLU A 115 8.64 6.90 -10.37
CA GLU A 115 9.17 6.05 -11.44
C GLU A 115 8.22 5.92 -12.64
N GLN A 116 8.79 5.78 -13.83
CA GLN A 116 8.07 5.60 -15.10
C GLN A 116 6.97 6.65 -15.38
N GLY A 117 7.17 7.89 -14.92
CA GLY A 117 6.22 8.97 -15.09
C GLY A 117 5.04 8.91 -14.13
N SER A 118 5.10 8.08 -13.08
CA SER A 118 4.39 8.35 -11.84
C SER A 118 5.05 9.55 -11.15
N ASP A 119 4.27 10.53 -10.69
CA ASP A 119 4.75 11.59 -9.81
C ASP A 119 3.61 11.94 -8.86
N PHE A 120 3.50 11.17 -7.78
CA PHE A 120 2.49 11.36 -6.74
C PHE A 120 3.03 10.98 -5.37
N TYR A 121 2.31 11.41 -4.34
CA TYR A 121 2.70 11.26 -2.95
C TYR A 121 1.58 10.58 -2.18
N ILE A 122 1.97 9.70 -1.26
CA ILE A 122 1.10 9.25 -0.17
C ILE A 122 1.72 9.76 1.13
N ASP A 123 1.13 10.79 1.71
CA ASP A 123 1.48 11.21 3.06
C ASP A 123 0.72 10.33 4.06
N TYR A 124 1.40 9.87 5.11
CA TYR A 124 0.77 9.13 6.19
C TYR A 124 1.06 9.79 7.54
N GLU A 125 0.06 9.79 8.42
CA GLU A 125 0.18 10.23 9.81
C GLU A 125 -0.50 9.21 10.73
N VAL A 126 0.25 8.58 11.62
CA VAL A 126 -0.28 7.60 12.58
C VAL A 126 -0.67 8.33 13.87
N LYS A 127 -1.94 8.18 14.28
CA LYS A 127 -2.52 8.74 15.52
C LYS A 127 -3.24 7.65 16.29
N GLU A 128 -2.61 7.16 17.36
CA GLU A 128 -3.16 6.09 18.19
C GLU A 128 -3.52 4.85 17.35
N ASP A 129 -4.82 4.54 17.18
CA ASP A 129 -5.35 3.39 16.45
C ASP A 129 -5.74 3.68 14.99
N VAL A 130 -5.55 4.91 14.54
CA VAL A 130 -5.95 5.39 13.20
C VAL A 130 -4.73 5.93 12.45
N MET A 131 -4.72 5.71 11.14
CA MET A 131 -3.80 6.32 10.19
C MET A 131 -4.57 7.28 9.29
N VAL A 132 -4.06 8.50 9.16
CA VAL A 132 -4.50 9.46 8.16
C VAL A 132 -3.64 9.26 6.93
N LEU A 133 -4.25 8.96 5.78
CA LEU A 133 -3.59 8.88 4.49
C LEU A 133 -4.03 10.03 3.60
N SER A 134 -3.08 10.70 2.95
CA SER A 134 -3.38 11.74 1.96
C SER A 134 -2.69 11.44 0.64
N PHE A 135 -3.47 11.35 -0.43
CA PHE A 135 -2.97 11.30 -1.79
C PHE A 135 -2.82 12.71 -2.33
N ARG A 136 -1.64 13.02 -2.86
CA ARG A 136 -1.39 14.29 -3.55
C ARG A 136 -0.72 14.04 -4.88
N LYS A 137 -1.21 14.71 -5.92
CA LYS A 137 -0.57 14.72 -7.23
C LYS A 137 0.70 15.57 -7.24
N GLY A 138 1.72 15.05 -7.89
CA GLY A 138 2.87 15.82 -8.37
C GLY A 138 2.56 16.53 -9.69
N LYS A 139 3.61 17.04 -10.34
CA LYS A 139 3.48 17.81 -11.58
C LYS A 139 3.20 16.93 -12.80
N GLY A 140 3.57 15.65 -12.73
CA GLY A 140 3.53 14.73 -13.87
C GLY A 140 2.93 13.38 -13.53
N VAL A 141 1.74 13.34 -12.92
CA VAL A 141 1.07 12.06 -12.59
C VAL A 141 0.75 11.29 -13.88
N GLY A 142 1.35 10.11 -14.02
CA GLY A 142 1.16 9.19 -15.13
C GLY A 142 -0.30 8.84 -15.39
N MET A 143 -0.57 8.27 -16.57
CA MET A 143 -1.93 8.05 -17.08
C MET A 143 -2.83 7.24 -16.13
N ILE A 144 -2.26 6.31 -15.36
CA ILE A 144 -2.98 5.42 -14.46
C ILE A 144 -3.71 6.20 -13.35
N ASN A 145 -3.02 7.13 -12.68
CA ASN A 145 -3.58 7.92 -11.57
C ASN A 145 -4.00 9.34 -11.99
N LYS A 146 -3.95 9.66 -13.28
CA LYS A 146 -4.14 11.02 -13.81
C LYS A 146 -5.48 11.66 -13.43
N ASN A 147 -6.54 10.87 -13.28
CA ASN A 147 -7.89 11.39 -13.01
C ASN A 147 -8.25 11.39 -11.51
N VAL A 148 -7.42 10.81 -10.64
CA VAL A 148 -7.68 10.69 -9.21
C VAL A 148 -7.52 12.04 -8.53
N SER A 149 -8.53 12.63 -7.93
CA SER A 149 -8.36 13.92 -7.24
C SER A 149 -7.49 13.79 -5.99
N ASP A 150 -6.87 14.88 -5.54
CA ASP A 150 -6.23 14.89 -4.22
C ASP A 150 -7.29 14.60 -3.15
N PHE A 151 -6.97 13.70 -2.20
CA PHE A 151 -7.90 13.31 -1.15
C PHE A 151 -7.17 12.98 0.16
N THR A 152 -7.91 13.02 1.25
CA THR A 152 -7.45 12.59 2.58
C THR A 152 -8.50 11.67 3.20
N VAL A 153 -8.05 10.57 3.78
CA VAL A 153 -8.90 9.56 4.43
C VAL A 153 -8.31 9.14 5.77
N GLU A 154 -9.18 8.72 6.67
CA GLU A 154 -8.81 8.10 7.95
C GLU A 154 -9.18 6.62 7.88
N ILE A 155 -8.24 5.75 8.28
CA ILE A 155 -8.40 4.29 8.27
C ILE A 155 -7.86 3.69 9.57
N TYR A 156 -8.38 2.55 9.99
CA TYR A 156 -7.79 1.86 11.15
C TYR A 156 -6.42 1.29 10.83
N ASN A 157 -5.49 1.40 11.79
CA ASN A 157 -4.16 0.79 11.67
C ASN A 157 -4.27 -0.72 11.40
N SER A 158 -5.18 -1.41 12.09
CA SER A 158 -5.40 -2.85 11.90
C SER A 158 -5.83 -3.20 10.48
N GLU A 159 -6.70 -2.38 9.88
CA GLU A 159 -7.17 -2.56 8.50
C GLU A 159 -6.05 -2.31 7.49
N TYR A 160 -5.30 -1.22 7.66
CA TYR A 160 -4.11 -0.91 6.85
C TYR A 160 -3.10 -2.06 6.84
N ILE A 161 -2.73 -2.54 8.04
CA ILE A 161 -1.78 -3.63 8.22
C ILE A 161 -2.31 -4.91 7.58
N GLN A 162 -3.57 -5.29 7.86
CA GLN A 162 -4.16 -6.53 7.36
C GLN A 162 -4.15 -6.56 5.82
N HIS A 163 -4.50 -5.45 5.17
CA HIS A 163 -4.53 -5.39 3.72
C HIS A 163 -3.14 -5.51 3.10
N TRP A 164 -2.12 -4.86 3.66
CA TRP A 164 -0.76 -5.01 3.17
C TRP A 164 -0.18 -6.40 3.42
N MET A 165 -0.39 -6.98 4.60
CA MET A 165 0.07 -8.34 4.90
C MET A 165 -0.49 -9.36 3.91
N LYS A 166 -1.76 -9.20 3.53
CA LYS A 166 -2.38 -10.02 2.48
C LYS A 166 -1.66 -9.90 1.12
N ILE A 167 -1.21 -8.71 0.74
CA ILE A 167 -0.43 -8.53 -0.50
C ILE A 167 0.91 -9.25 -0.42
N PHE A 168 1.61 -9.15 0.72
CA PHE A 168 2.87 -9.88 0.92
C PHE A 168 2.68 -11.41 0.86
N ASP A 169 1.60 -11.94 1.43
CA ASP A 169 1.26 -13.36 1.35
C ASP A 169 0.94 -13.79 -0.10
N GLU A 170 0.19 -12.98 -0.84
CA GLU A 170 -0.13 -13.23 -2.25
C GLU A 170 1.14 -13.21 -3.13
N LEU A 171 2.06 -12.27 -2.89
CA LEU A 171 3.36 -12.21 -3.56
C LEU A 171 4.25 -13.40 -3.22
N ALA A 172 4.32 -13.79 -1.94
CA ALA A 172 5.09 -14.97 -1.53
C ALA A 172 4.58 -16.25 -2.23
N THR A 173 3.26 -16.41 -2.33
CA THR A 173 2.64 -17.51 -3.08
C THR A 173 2.99 -17.45 -4.57
N LEU A 174 3.04 -16.24 -5.14
CA LEU A 174 3.39 -16.04 -6.54
C LEU A 174 4.87 -16.38 -6.82
N PHE A 175 5.79 -16.00 -5.92
CA PHE A 175 7.21 -16.36 -6.00
C PHE A 175 7.41 -17.87 -5.96
N GLU A 176 6.71 -18.58 -5.06
CA GLU A 176 6.79 -20.04 -5.02
C GLU A 176 6.28 -20.66 -6.32
N ARG A 177 5.16 -20.18 -6.85
CA ARG A 177 4.55 -20.73 -8.07
C ARG A 177 5.33 -20.41 -9.35
N LYS A 178 5.93 -19.24 -9.46
CA LYS A 178 6.58 -18.76 -10.70
C LYS A 178 8.08 -18.96 -10.72
N LEU A 179 8.72 -18.79 -9.57
CA LEU A 179 10.18 -18.82 -9.44
C LEU A 179 10.66 -20.06 -8.68
N ASN A 180 9.75 -20.87 -8.13
CA ASN A 180 10.09 -21.99 -7.23
C ASN A 180 10.94 -21.52 -6.02
N LYS A 181 10.73 -20.28 -5.59
CA LYS A 181 11.42 -19.66 -4.44
C LYS A 181 10.47 -19.56 -3.24
N LYS A 182 10.90 -20.08 -2.10
CA LYS A 182 10.23 -19.84 -0.82
C LYS A 182 10.79 -18.56 -0.21
N CYS A 183 10.05 -17.47 -0.35
CA CYS A 183 10.40 -16.22 0.31
C CYS A 183 9.87 -16.20 1.76
N VAL A 184 10.63 -15.54 2.65
CA VAL A 184 10.16 -15.21 3.99
C VAL A 184 9.25 -13.98 3.89
N THR A 185 8.05 -14.08 4.46
CA THR A 185 7.11 -12.96 4.53
C THR A 185 7.68 -11.82 5.38
N ILE A 186 7.47 -10.57 4.95
CA ILE A 186 7.97 -9.33 5.61
C ILE A 186 7.17 -8.98 6.87
#